data_AF-A0A1W1BR12-F1
#
_entry.id   AF-A0A1W1BR12-F1
#
_cell.length_a   1.000
_cell.length_b   1.000
_cell.length_c   1.000
_cell.angle_alpha   90.00
_cell.angle_beta   90.00
_cell.angle_gamma   90.00
#
_symmetry.space_group_name_H-M   'P 1'
#
loop_
_entity.id
_entity.type
_entity.pdbx_description
1 polymer ?
#
loop_
_entity_poly.entity_id
_entity_poly.type
_entity_poly.pdbx_seq_one_letter_code
_entity_poly.pdbx_strand_id
1 'polypeptide(L)'
;MSCRSICIIPARGGSKRIPRKNIKDFLGKPLIAYSIETALQSNLFEKVIVSTDDEEIAKVAREYGAEVPFMRPKELADDYTGSDEVIKHALDFLQNSGEEYDFACTIYATAPLLQVEYLKEGLQKLQENPDAHMAFSVTSMPFPIQRTFKITKENRCEMFFPENYKTRSQDLEEAYQDAGQFYWENLKNEPTDIAFGKSSIPIVLPRHLVQDIDTPEDWERAEYMYQILHQDKFDRWNRVKKELDKNKKTIHIRPTEIYFLSIGQNIGYEVYGKDELFLRPVLVYKKLSTSTFIGIPLTTKEKRGSYFFEFSYKPNKTSYASLNQIRVFDTKRIAYKSGKMQKNDFERLKMEMKEFIDITPRSKKSGRG
;
A
#
# COMPACT_ATOMS: atom_id res chain seq x y z
N MET A 1 22.86 0.22 -24.59
CA MET A 1 23.31 -0.03 -23.20
C MET A 1 22.12 0.25 -22.29
N SER A 2 21.85 -0.59 -21.30
CA SER A 2 20.81 -0.28 -20.30
C SER A 2 21.27 0.95 -19.52
N CYS A 3 20.44 1.98 -19.39
CA CYS A 3 20.79 3.14 -18.56
C CYS A 3 20.79 2.71 -17.09
N ARG A 4 21.79 3.16 -16.33
CA ARG A 4 21.96 2.87 -14.90
C ARG A 4 21.34 3.99 -14.08
N SER A 5 20.46 3.62 -13.14
CA SER A 5 19.78 4.59 -12.29
C SER A 5 19.99 4.27 -10.81
N ILE A 6 20.13 5.30 -9.99
CA ILE A 6 20.23 5.21 -8.53
C ILE A 6 19.06 5.91 -7.86
N CYS A 7 18.54 5.36 -6.76
CA CYS A 7 17.58 6.06 -5.89
C CYS A 7 18.25 6.53 -4.61
N ILE A 8 17.99 7.78 -4.22
CA ILE A 8 18.48 8.39 -2.97
C ILE A 8 17.28 8.87 -2.16
N ILE A 9 17.16 8.39 -0.92
CA ILE A 9 16.09 8.76 0.01
C ILE A 9 16.72 9.52 1.18
N PRO A 10 16.58 10.86 1.25
CA PRO A 10 17.06 11.63 2.39
C PRO A 10 16.12 11.45 3.58
N ALA A 11 16.65 11.02 4.72
CA ALA A 11 15.87 10.83 5.94
C ALA A 11 16.65 11.26 7.19
N ARG A 12 16.51 12.52 7.62
CA ARG A 12 17.15 13.02 8.84
C ARG A 12 16.44 12.58 10.12
N GLY A 13 17.18 12.42 11.22
CA GLY A 13 16.63 12.07 12.54
C GLY A 13 15.81 13.19 13.20
N GLY A 14 16.23 14.45 13.01
CA GLY A 14 15.74 15.64 13.70
C GLY A 14 14.43 16.25 13.20
N SER A 15 13.35 15.48 13.09
CA SER A 15 12.04 16.04 12.69
C SER A 15 11.39 16.85 13.83
N LYS A 16 11.24 18.18 13.65
CA LYS A 16 10.71 19.09 14.70
C LYS A 16 9.19 19.05 14.90
N ARG A 17 8.41 19.09 13.81
CA ARG A 17 6.94 19.19 13.86
C ARG A 17 6.29 17.86 14.24
N ILE A 18 6.76 16.76 13.64
CA ILE A 18 6.36 15.39 13.94
C ILE A 18 7.61 14.65 14.42
N PRO A 19 7.73 14.35 15.73
CA PRO A 19 8.90 13.63 16.25
C PRO A 19 9.11 12.30 15.54
N ARG A 20 10.36 12.00 15.15
CA ARG A 20 10.75 10.76 14.47
C ARG A 20 9.90 10.46 13.21
N LYS A 21 9.42 11.50 12.50
CA LYS A 21 8.49 11.41 11.35
C LYS A 21 8.79 10.24 10.39
N ASN A 22 10.04 10.11 9.97
CA ASN A 22 10.46 9.13 8.95
C ASN A 22 10.27 7.67 9.40
N ILE A 23 10.32 7.35 10.69
CA ILE A 23 10.16 5.98 11.20
C ILE A 23 8.92 5.78 12.07
N LYS A 24 8.11 6.83 12.24
CA LYS A 24 6.83 6.72 12.94
C LYS A 24 5.92 5.75 12.19
N ASP A 25 5.20 4.90 12.93
CA ASP A 25 4.23 3.96 12.37
C ASP A 25 3.12 4.71 11.63
N PHE A 26 3.04 4.46 10.32
CA PHE A 26 1.99 4.91 9.43
C PHE A 26 1.28 3.66 8.92
N LEU A 27 0.09 3.37 9.45
CA LEU A 27 -0.75 2.24 9.03
C LEU A 27 -0.06 0.86 9.04
N GLY A 28 0.79 0.59 10.05
CA GLY A 28 1.41 -0.72 10.30
C GLY A 28 2.83 -0.87 9.78
N LYS A 29 3.44 0.17 9.19
CA LYS A 29 4.85 0.21 8.81
C LYS A 29 5.46 1.59 9.11
N PRO A 30 6.79 1.70 9.32
CA PRO A 30 7.47 2.98 9.39
C PRO A 30 7.26 3.80 8.11
N LEU A 31 7.03 5.12 8.21
CA LEU A 31 6.69 5.96 7.05
C LEU A 31 7.67 5.84 5.86
N ILE A 32 8.99 5.81 6.14
CA ILE A 32 10.04 5.64 5.11
C ILE A 32 9.94 4.32 4.34
N ALA A 33 9.37 3.27 4.96
CA ALA A 33 9.23 1.97 4.33
C ALA A 33 8.42 2.04 3.04
N TYR A 34 7.41 2.92 2.98
CA TYR A 34 6.57 3.08 1.79
C TYR A 34 7.38 3.58 0.59
N SER A 35 8.26 4.57 0.78
CA SER A 35 9.15 5.08 -0.26
C SER A 35 10.17 4.02 -0.69
N ILE A 36 10.77 3.30 0.25
CA ILE A 36 11.73 2.21 -0.04
C ILE A 36 11.06 1.10 -0.86
N GLU A 37 9.91 0.60 -0.39
CA GLU A 37 9.18 -0.48 -1.07
C GLU A 37 8.77 -0.06 -2.48
N THR A 38 8.33 1.19 -2.66
CA THR A 38 7.93 1.73 -3.98
C THR A 38 9.12 1.81 -4.92
N ALA A 39 10.27 2.30 -4.43
CA ALA A 39 11.51 2.33 -5.20
C ALA A 39 11.94 0.92 -5.63
N LEU A 40 11.95 -0.04 -4.73
CA LEU A 40 12.31 -1.43 -5.01
C LEU A 40 11.33 -2.10 -6.00
N GLN A 41 10.02 -1.94 -5.79
CA GLN A 41 8.98 -2.51 -6.65
C GLN A 41 9.00 -1.93 -8.07
N SER A 42 9.54 -0.71 -8.25
CA SER A 42 9.66 -0.09 -9.56
C SER A 42 10.57 -0.87 -10.51
N ASN A 43 11.57 -1.58 -9.98
CA ASN A 43 12.67 -2.22 -10.72
C ASN A 43 13.42 -1.23 -11.64
N LEU A 44 13.46 0.05 -11.29
CA LEU A 44 14.17 1.09 -12.04
C LEU A 44 15.61 1.30 -11.57
N PHE A 45 15.91 0.94 -10.33
CA PHE A 45 17.15 1.31 -9.65
C PHE A 45 18.06 0.11 -9.46
N GLU A 46 19.36 0.30 -9.68
CA GLU A 46 20.35 -0.70 -9.28
C GLU A 46 20.49 -0.78 -7.76
N LYS A 47 20.40 0.37 -7.09
CA LYS A 47 20.40 0.47 -5.63
C LYS A 47 19.42 1.53 -5.16
N VAL A 48 18.88 1.31 -3.96
CA VAL A 48 18.07 2.27 -3.22
C VAL A 48 18.85 2.64 -1.97
N ILE A 49 19.33 3.86 -1.90
CA ILE A 49 20.18 4.35 -0.81
C ILE A 49 19.36 5.25 0.10
N VAL A 50 19.41 5.01 1.41
CA VAL A 50 18.92 5.96 2.40
C VAL A 50 20.12 6.73 2.96
N SER A 51 20.11 8.06 2.76
CA SER A 51 21.06 8.96 3.41
C SER A 51 20.47 9.39 4.74
N THR A 52 21.15 9.14 5.87
CA THR A 52 20.66 9.49 7.20
C THR A 52 21.79 9.75 8.18
N ASP A 53 21.55 10.61 9.16
CA ASP A 53 22.42 10.89 10.31
C ASP A 53 22.05 10.06 11.56
N ASP A 54 21.02 9.22 11.45
CA ASP A 54 20.41 8.52 12.58
C ASP A 54 20.48 7.00 12.44
N GLU A 55 21.07 6.33 13.44
CA GLU A 55 21.29 4.87 13.41
C GLU A 55 19.99 4.04 13.43
N GLU A 56 18.93 4.54 14.08
CA GLU A 56 17.66 3.81 14.10
C GLU A 56 16.95 3.93 12.74
N ILE A 57 17.01 5.10 12.09
CA ILE A 57 16.56 5.24 10.69
C ILE A 57 17.38 4.31 9.78
N ALA A 58 18.71 4.27 9.94
CA ALA A 58 19.59 3.41 9.14
C ALA A 58 19.25 1.92 9.32
N LYS A 59 18.95 1.48 10.55
CA LYS A 59 18.52 0.12 10.84
C LYS A 59 17.19 -0.20 10.14
N VAL A 60 16.18 0.66 10.29
CA VAL A 60 14.88 0.48 9.64
C VAL A 60 15.02 0.44 8.12
N ALA A 61 15.82 1.32 7.52
CA ALA A 61 16.06 1.33 6.08
C ALA A 61 16.59 -0.01 5.56
N ARG A 62 17.58 -0.59 6.27
CA ARG A 62 18.16 -1.90 5.93
C ARG A 62 17.15 -3.04 6.07
N GLU A 63 16.30 -3.02 7.10
CA GLU A 63 15.23 -4.02 7.28
C GLU A 63 14.23 -4.04 6.12
N TYR A 64 13.98 -2.89 5.48
CA TYR A 64 13.13 -2.76 4.30
C TYR A 64 13.86 -2.90 2.97
N GLY A 65 15.15 -3.26 2.98
CA GLY A 65 15.92 -3.60 1.78
C GLY A 65 16.65 -2.44 1.10
N ALA A 66 16.71 -1.26 1.71
CA ALA A 66 17.56 -0.17 1.24
C ALA A 66 19.00 -0.31 1.77
N GLU A 67 19.96 0.26 1.05
CA GLU A 67 21.35 0.39 1.46
C GLU A 67 21.58 1.67 2.26
N VAL A 68 22.50 1.61 3.22
CA VAL A 68 22.98 2.78 3.98
C VAL A 68 24.50 2.68 4.03
N PRO A 69 25.20 3.02 2.92
CA PRO A 69 26.62 2.76 2.75
C PRO A 69 27.50 3.75 3.54
N PHE A 70 26.93 4.88 3.94
CA PHE A 70 27.56 5.90 4.79
C PHE A 70 26.55 6.42 5.81
N MET A 71 27.07 6.99 6.90
CA MET A 71 26.30 7.84 7.79
C MET A 71 26.52 9.29 7.38
N ARG A 72 25.43 10.05 7.28
CA ARG A 72 25.47 11.45 6.84
C ARG A 72 26.21 12.30 7.89
N PRO A 73 27.18 13.14 7.47
CA PRO A 73 27.79 14.13 8.34
C PRO A 73 26.75 15.06 8.98
N LYS A 74 26.98 15.49 10.22
CA LYS A 74 26.02 16.31 10.98
C LYS A 74 25.78 17.67 10.34
N GLU A 75 26.78 18.19 9.64
CA GLU A 75 26.76 19.46 8.92
C GLU A 75 25.75 19.45 7.76
N LEU A 76 25.39 18.27 7.25
CA LEU A 76 24.40 18.07 6.17
C LEU A 76 23.03 17.59 6.70
N ALA A 77 22.83 17.66 8.02
CA ALA A 77 21.63 17.20 8.70
C ALA A 77 20.88 18.31 9.45
N ASP A 78 21.33 19.56 9.31
CA ASP A 78 20.69 20.70 9.95
C ASP A 78 19.37 21.11 9.25
N ASP A 79 18.73 22.17 9.73
CA ASP A 79 17.46 22.67 9.16
C ASP A 79 17.63 23.57 7.93
N TYR A 80 18.87 23.90 7.57
CA TYR A 80 19.21 24.87 6.54
C TYR A 80 19.88 24.20 5.31
N THR A 81 20.43 23.00 5.47
CA THR A 81 20.96 22.17 4.37
C THR A 81 19.83 21.86 3.37
N GLY A 82 20.02 22.28 2.12
CA GLY A 82 19.12 21.92 1.03
C GLY A 82 19.24 20.43 0.65
N SER A 83 18.17 19.87 0.07
CA SER A 83 18.17 18.50 -0.45
C SER A 83 19.33 18.26 -1.44
N ASP A 84 19.69 19.27 -2.23
CA ASP A 84 20.75 19.20 -3.25
C ASP A 84 22.13 18.83 -2.66
N GLU A 85 22.49 19.40 -1.50
CA GLU A 85 23.77 19.10 -0.85
C GLU A 85 23.82 17.65 -0.32
N VAL A 86 22.68 17.15 0.17
CA VAL A 86 22.54 15.78 0.64
C VAL A 86 22.64 14.78 -0.51
N ILE A 87 22.02 15.10 -1.65
CA ILE A 87 22.07 14.29 -2.87
C ILE A 87 23.49 14.27 -3.40
N LYS A 88 24.13 15.44 -3.50
CA LYS A 88 25.52 15.57 -3.94
C LYS A 88 26.48 14.75 -3.08
N HIS A 89 26.37 14.81 -1.76
CA HIS A 89 27.19 13.98 -0.87
C HIS A 89 27.05 12.47 -1.16
N ALA A 90 25.82 12.01 -1.43
CA ALA A 90 25.57 10.62 -1.77
C ALA A 90 26.19 10.23 -3.13
N LEU A 91 26.05 11.09 -4.14
CA LEU A 91 26.64 10.89 -5.47
C LEU A 91 28.17 10.90 -5.42
N ASP A 92 28.77 11.87 -4.71
CA ASP A 92 30.22 11.97 -4.52
C ASP A 92 30.78 10.70 -3.83
N PHE A 93 30.07 10.17 -2.82
CA PHE A 93 30.47 8.92 -2.16
C PHE A 93 30.47 7.73 -3.14
N LEU A 94 29.45 7.60 -3.97
CA LEU A 94 29.32 6.52 -4.95
C LEU A 94 30.39 6.64 -6.04
N GLN A 95 30.60 7.84 -6.57
CA GLN A 95 31.63 8.11 -7.56
C GLN A 95 33.03 7.77 -7.01
N ASN A 96 33.34 8.17 -5.77
CA ASN A 96 34.60 7.81 -5.11
C ASN A 96 34.75 6.31 -4.84
N SER A 97 33.65 5.56 -4.79
CA SER A 97 33.62 4.11 -4.69
C SER A 97 33.70 3.40 -6.05
N GLY A 98 33.84 4.15 -7.15
CA GLY A 98 33.91 3.64 -8.51
C GLY A 98 32.56 3.30 -9.14
N GLU A 99 31.46 3.85 -8.59
CA GLU A 99 30.11 3.64 -9.09
C GLU A 99 29.60 4.89 -9.82
N GLU A 100 29.32 4.74 -11.12
CA GLU A 100 28.77 5.80 -11.98
C GLU A 100 27.34 5.46 -12.43
N TYR A 101 26.49 6.47 -12.48
CA TYR A 101 25.08 6.36 -12.88
C TYR A 101 24.74 7.38 -13.97
N ASP A 102 23.76 7.04 -14.81
CA ASP A 102 23.24 7.96 -15.82
C ASP A 102 22.15 8.87 -15.24
N PHE A 103 21.37 8.34 -14.29
CA PHE A 103 20.24 9.03 -13.67
C PHE A 103 20.23 8.83 -12.15
N ALA A 104 19.84 9.88 -11.43
CA ALA A 104 19.54 9.81 -10.00
C ALA A 104 18.06 10.13 -9.77
N CYS A 105 17.41 9.43 -8.84
CA CYS A 105 16.07 9.77 -8.39
C CYS A 105 16.06 10.00 -6.89
N THR A 106 15.77 11.23 -6.50
CA THR A 106 15.48 11.55 -5.10
C THR A 106 14.03 11.22 -4.81
N ILE A 107 13.78 10.37 -3.81
CA ILE A 107 12.42 10.09 -3.31
C ILE A 107 12.36 10.54 -1.85
N TYR A 108 11.38 11.38 -1.50
CA TYR A 108 11.22 11.79 -0.11
C TYR A 108 10.70 10.66 0.77
N ALA A 109 11.23 10.55 1.99
CA ALA A 109 10.86 9.52 2.96
C ALA A 109 9.40 9.61 3.44
N THR A 110 8.72 10.73 3.16
CA THR A 110 7.34 11.01 3.57
C THR A 110 6.35 11.01 2.42
N ALA A 111 6.58 10.19 1.40
CA ALA A 111 5.73 10.06 0.21
C ALA A 111 4.96 8.72 0.17
N PRO A 112 4.09 8.39 1.15
CA PRO A 112 3.44 7.08 1.22
C PRO A 112 2.41 6.83 0.11
N LEU A 113 2.04 7.87 -0.64
CA LEU A 113 1.08 7.82 -1.74
C LEU A 113 1.74 7.69 -3.11
N LEU A 114 3.08 7.69 -3.18
CA LEU A 114 3.83 7.54 -4.41
C LEU A 114 3.48 6.22 -5.11
N GLN A 115 3.33 6.27 -6.43
CA GLN A 115 3.04 5.11 -7.27
C GLN A 115 4.17 4.84 -8.28
N VAL A 116 4.42 3.57 -8.55
CA VAL A 116 5.49 3.10 -9.44
C VAL A 116 5.36 3.67 -10.86
N GLU A 117 4.15 3.83 -11.36
CA GLU A 117 3.88 4.36 -12.70
C GLU A 117 4.44 5.77 -12.90
N TYR A 118 4.41 6.65 -11.89
CA TYR A 118 4.92 8.01 -12.02
C TYR A 118 6.45 8.06 -12.00
N LEU A 119 7.09 7.15 -11.26
CA LEU A 119 8.56 7.00 -11.34
C LEU A 119 8.99 6.56 -12.74
N LYS A 120 8.24 5.62 -13.35
CA LYS A 120 8.49 5.14 -14.71
C LYS A 120 8.25 6.24 -15.74
N GLU A 121 7.16 6.99 -15.61
CA GLU A 121 6.85 8.12 -16.48
C GLU A 121 7.95 9.20 -16.40
N GLY A 122 8.43 9.52 -15.20
CA GLY A 122 9.52 10.47 -14.98
C GLY A 122 10.80 10.08 -15.73
N LEU A 123 11.28 8.85 -15.53
CA LEU A 123 12.46 8.35 -16.22
C LEU A 123 12.27 8.30 -17.74
N GLN A 124 11.11 7.82 -18.20
CA GLN A 124 10.81 7.72 -19.63
C GLN A 124 10.87 9.10 -20.30
N LYS A 125 10.21 10.12 -19.73
CA LYS A 125 10.24 11.46 -20.30
C LYS A 125 11.64 12.07 -20.30
N LEU A 126 12.44 11.81 -19.27
CA LEU A 126 13.82 12.28 -19.21
C LEU A 126 14.70 11.60 -20.27
N GLN A 127 14.46 10.33 -20.58
CA GLN A 127 15.14 9.61 -21.67
C GLN A 127 14.70 10.09 -23.06
N GLU A 128 13.42 10.44 -23.22
CA GLU A 128 12.86 10.96 -24.47
C GLU A 128 13.27 12.42 -24.75
N ASN A 129 13.71 13.16 -23.73
CA ASN A 129 14.15 14.55 -23.82
C ASN A 129 15.56 14.70 -23.23
N PRO A 130 16.61 14.30 -23.96
CA PRO A 130 17.99 14.29 -23.45
C PRO A 130 18.56 15.69 -23.17
N ASP A 131 17.87 16.76 -23.50
CA ASP A 131 18.20 18.15 -23.16
C ASP A 131 17.61 18.60 -21.82
N ALA A 132 16.63 17.85 -21.29
CA ALA A 132 16.09 18.09 -19.96
C ALA A 132 17.09 17.65 -18.88
N HIS A 133 17.20 18.47 -17.84
CA HIS A 133 18.04 18.17 -16.68
C HIS A 133 17.27 17.35 -15.64
N MET A 134 15.98 17.67 -15.43
CA MET A 134 15.19 17.12 -14.34
C MET A 134 13.78 16.72 -14.76
N ALA A 135 13.20 15.72 -14.11
CA ALA A 135 11.77 15.42 -14.18
C ALA A 135 11.23 15.19 -12.76
N PHE A 136 10.18 15.89 -12.35
CA PHE A 136 9.71 15.87 -10.95
C PHE A 136 8.20 15.86 -10.82
N SER A 137 7.73 15.36 -9.67
CA SER A 137 6.30 15.23 -9.37
C SER A 137 5.65 16.60 -9.12
N VAL A 138 4.54 16.90 -9.79
CA VAL A 138 3.72 18.09 -9.57
C VAL A 138 2.24 17.72 -9.45
N THR A 139 1.43 18.63 -8.90
CA THR A 139 -0.04 18.51 -8.97
C THR A 139 -0.68 19.88 -9.19
N SER A 140 -1.88 19.90 -9.76
CA SER A 140 -2.60 21.15 -9.97
C SER A 140 -3.10 21.72 -8.64
N MET A 141 -3.06 23.04 -8.51
CA MET A 141 -3.58 23.74 -7.35
C MET A 141 -5.08 23.49 -7.21
N PRO A 142 -5.59 23.25 -5.99
CA PRO A 142 -7.02 23.00 -5.78
C PRO A 142 -7.89 24.22 -6.10
N PHE A 143 -7.31 25.41 -5.98
CA PHE A 143 -7.93 26.70 -6.27
C PHE A 143 -6.92 27.62 -6.99
N PRO A 144 -7.37 28.56 -7.85
CA PRO A 144 -6.47 29.48 -8.55
C PRO A 144 -5.64 30.33 -7.58
N ILE A 145 -4.31 30.33 -7.77
CA ILE A 145 -3.39 31.07 -6.90
C ILE A 145 -3.64 32.57 -6.95
N GLN A 146 -4.15 33.07 -8.08
CA GLN A 146 -4.45 34.47 -8.33
C GLN A 146 -5.60 34.98 -7.44
N ARG A 147 -6.37 34.08 -6.81
CA ARG A 147 -7.47 34.44 -5.89
C ARG A 147 -7.10 34.28 -4.42
N THR A 148 -5.85 33.91 -4.12
CA THR A 148 -5.38 33.75 -2.74
C THR A 148 -5.18 35.11 -2.06
N PHE A 149 -5.20 35.09 -0.73
CA PHE A 149 -5.08 36.28 0.10
C PHE A 149 -4.27 35.96 1.37
N LYS A 150 -3.67 37.00 1.94
CA LYS A 150 -3.03 36.94 3.27
C LYS A 150 -3.96 37.51 4.32
N ILE A 151 -3.75 37.07 5.56
CA ILE A 151 -4.36 37.68 6.74
C ILE A 151 -3.43 38.79 7.22
N THR A 152 -3.93 40.02 7.30
CA THR A 152 -3.13 41.17 7.77
C THR A 152 -2.93 41.12 9.29
N LYS A 153 -2.04 41.99 9.81
CA LYS A 153 -1.77 42.10 11.25
C LYS A 153 -3.02 42.46 12.06
N GLU A 154 -3.98 43.12 11.43
CA GLU A 154 -5.27 43.53 12.01
C GLU A 154 -6.37 42.46 11.86
N ASN A 155 -6.00 41.24 11.47
CA ASN A 155 -6.92 40.13 11.19
C ASN A 155 -7.96 40.51 10.13
N ARG A 156 -7.48 41.04 8.99
CA ARG A 156 -8.26 41.37 7.79
C ARG A 156 -7.73 40.62 6.57
N CYS A 157 -8.46 40.65 5.47
CA CYS A 157 -8.11 39.97 4.22
C CYS A 157 -7.46 40.94 3.22
N GLU A 158 -6.35 40.54 2.61
CA GLU A 158 -5.68 41.26 1.52
C GLU A 158 -5.24 40.28 0.43
N MET A 159 -5.76 40.42 -0.80
CA MET A 159 -5.39 39.54 -1.92
C MET A 159 -3.94 39.71 -2.35
N PHE A 160 -3.30 38.63 -2.79
CA PHE A 160 -1.98 38.71 -3.44
C PHE A 160 -2.07 39.35 -4.84
N PHE A 161 -3.17 39.11 -5.57
CA PHE A 161 -3.40 39.61 -6.93
C PHE A 161 -4.77 40.29 -7.05
N PRO A 162 -4.96 41.51 -6.50
CA PRO A 162 -6.25 42.20 -6.47
C PRO A 162 -6.86 42.43 -7.86
N GLU A 163 -6.05 42.55 -8.90
CA GLU A 163 -6.46 42.71 -10.30
C GLU A 163 -7.32 41.54 -10.80
N ASN A 164 -7.18 40.35 -10.20
CA ASN A 164 -7.91 39.16 -10.57
C ASN A 164 -9.23 38.96 -9.80
N TYR A 165 -9.66 39.92 -8.96
CA TYR A 165 -10.85 39.78 -8.10
C TYR A 165 -12.14 39.46 -8.87
N LYS A 166 -12.33 40.06 -10.05
CA LYS A 166 -13.52 39.85 -10.89
C LYS A 166 -13.34 38.75 -11.94
N THR A 167 -12.14 38.21 -12.09
CA THR A 167 -11.85 37.17 -13.08
C THR A 167 -12.46 35.84 -12.62
N ARG A 168 -13.19 35.16 -13.50
CA ARG A 168 -13.80 33.87 -13.16
C ARG A 168 -12.71 32.82 -13.07
N SER A 169 -12.85 31.86 -12.15
CA SER A 169 -11.80 30.86 -11.90
C SER A 169 -11.39 30.05 -13.14
N GLN A 170 -12.33 29.77 -14.05
CA GLN A 170 -12.08 29.06 -15.30
C GLN A 170 -11.37 29.89 -16.37
N ASP A 171 -11.30 31.21 -16.20
CA ASP A 171 -10.58 32.12 -17.12
C ASP A 171 -9.16 32.44 -16.59
N LEU A 172 -8.78 31.91 -15.43
CA LEU A 172 -7.45 32.09 -14.84
C LEU A 172 -6.50 30.97 -15.30
N GLU A 173 -5.22 31.30 -15.40
CA GLU A 173 -4.16 30.34 -15.70
C GLU A 173 -4.10 29.25 -14.63
N GLU A 174 -4.12 27.99 -15.07
CA GLU A 174 -4.01 26.85 -14.17
C GLU A 174 -2.61 26.80 -13.57
N ALA A 175 -2.55 26.78 -12.24
CA ALA A 175 -1.31 26.73 -11.49
C ALA A 175 -1.03 25.32 -10.99
N TYR A 176 0.27 25.00 -10.90
CA TYR A 176 0.78 23.74 -10.39
C TYR A 176 1.68 24.02 -9.18
N GLN A 177 1.79 23.03 -8.31
CA GLN A 177 2.72 23.04 -7.19
C GLN A 177 3.55 21.75 -7.20
N ASP A 178 4.72 21.83 -6.59
CA ASP A 178 5.54 20.67 -6.29
C ASP A 178 4.74 19.67 -5.45
N ALA A 179 4.79 18.40 -5.82
CA ALA A 179 4.14 17.33 -5.08
C ALA A 179 5.03 16.71 -4.00
N GLY A 180 6.33 17.03 -3.98
CA GLY A 180 7.25 16.60 -2.92
C GLY A 180 7.40 15.09 -2.81
N GLN A 181 7.26 14.34 -3.91
CA GLN A 181 7.38 12.88 -3.89
C GLN A 181 8.70 12.41 -4.47
N PHE A 182 9.01 12.85 -5.69
CA PHE A 182 10.24 12.46 -6.36
C PHE A 182 10.78 13.53 -7.33
N TYR A 183 12.09 13.45 -7.57
CA TYR A 183 12.85 14.29 -8.49
C TYR A 183 13.87 13.41 -9.19
N TRP A 184 13.75 13.24 -10.50
CA TRP A 184 14.73 12.60 -11.36
C TRP A 184 15.71 13.61 -11.91
N GLU A 185 16.99 13.30 -11.90
CA GLU A 185 18.07 14.08 -12.49
C GLU A 185 18.81 13.26 -13.53
N ASN A 186 19.11 13.89 -14.66
CA ASN A 186 20.01 13.36 -15.68
C ASN A 186 21.43 13.80 -15.35
N LEU A 187 22.25 12.87 -14.85
CA LEU A 187 23.60 13.16 -14.35
C LEU A 187 24.60 13.52 -15.47
N LYS A 188 24.20 13.37 -16.74
CA LYS A 188 25.00 13.79 -17.89
C LYS A 188 24.76 15.24 -18.30
N ASN A 189 23.74 15.87 -17.73
CA ASN A 189 23.35 17.24 -18.05
C ASN A 189 23.50 18.11 -16.81
N GLU A 190 24.21 19.23 -16.97
CA GLU A 190 24.28 20.25 -15.93
C GLU A 190 22.99 21.09 -15.91
N PRO A 191 22.54 21.54 -14.73
CA PRO A 191 21.40 22.43 -14.61
C PRO A 191 21.69 23.78 -15.30
N THR A 192 20.75 24.24 -16.12
CA THR A 192 20.82 25.54 -16.83
C THR A 192 19.96 26.62 -16.17
N ASP A 193 19.11 26.24 -15.21
CA ASP A 193 18.15 27.08 -14.51
C ASP A 193 17.84 26.47 -13.13
N ILE A 194 17.01 27.13 -12.33
CA ILE A 194 16.45 26.55 -11.10
C ILE A 194 15.64 25.27 -11.38
N ALA A 195 15.45 24.42 -10.37
CA ALA A 195 14.73 23.14 -10.53
C ALA A 195 13.33 23.27 -11.14
N PHE A 196 12.61 24.36 -10.87
CA PHE A 196 11.29 24.67 -11.45
C PHE A 196 11.36 25.52 -12.72
N GLY A 197 12.51 25.50 -13.40
CA GLY A 197 12.79 26.24 -14.61
C GLY A 197 12.37 25.52 -15.90
N LYS A 198 12.76 26.09 -17.03
CA LYS A 198 12.31 25.62 -18.37
C LYS A 198 12.92 24.30 -18.81
N SER A 199 14.01 23.88 -18.19
CA SER A 199 14.73 22.64 -18.50
C SER A 199 14.20 21.42 -17.73
N SER A 200 13.13 21.59 -16.95
CA SER A 200 12.55 20.54 -16.13
C SER A 200 11.19 20.09 -16.66
N ILE A 201 10.94 18.79 -16.53
CA ILE A 201 9.73 18.13 -17.01
C ILE A 201 8.79 17.88 -15.84
N PRO A 202 7.58 18.48 -15.82
CA PRO A 202 6.58 18.18 -14.81
C PRO A 202 5.91 16.82 -15.08
N ILE A 203 5.87 15.98 -14.06
CA ILE A 203 5.05 14.76 -14.03
C ILE A 203 3.80 15.07 -13.22
N VAL A 204 2.64 15.11 -13.88
CA VAL A 204 1.40 15.59 -13.25
C VAL A 204 0.68 14.45 -12.54
N LEU A 205 0.63 14.52 -11.21
CA LEU A 205 -0.07 13.59 -10.35
C LEU A 205 -1.49 14.08 -10.05
N PRO A 206 -2.49 13.17 -9.99
CA PRO A 206 -3.79 13.46 -9.41
C PRO A 206 -3.66 13.98 -7.98
N ARG A 207 -4.41 15.03 -7.63
CA ARG A 207 -4.34 15.66 -6.29
C ARG A 207 -4.55 14.69 -5.14
N HIS A 208 -5.38 13.67 -5.33
CA HIS A 208 -5.67 12.67 -4.30
C HIS A 208 -4.50 11.70 -4.04
N LEU A 209 -3.39 11.82 -4.78
CA LEU A 209 -2.15 11.10 -4.52
C LEU A 209 -1.09 11.99 -3.87
N VAL A 210 -1.36 13.27 -3.62
CA VAL A 210 -0.36 14.23 -3.13
C VAL A 210 -0.74 14.77 -1.76
N GLN A 211 0.14 14.57 -0.78
CA GLN A 211 0.04 15.13 0.57
C GLN A 211 1.43 15.27 1.18
N ASP A 212 1.88 16.50 1.39
CA ASP A 212 3.10 16.77 2.15
C ASP A 212 2.80 16.61 3.65
N ILE A 213 3.50 15.70 4.32
CA ILE A 213 3.21 15.32 5.70
C ILE A 213 4.09 16.14 6.63
N ASP A 214 3.58 17.27 7.08
CA ASP A 214 4.38 18.21 7.87
C ASP A 214 3.76 18.56 9.21
N THR A 215 2.43 18.49 9.30
CA THR A 215 1.66 18.72 10.52
C THR A 215 0.87 17.46 10.92
N PRO A 216 0.36 17.39 12.16
CA PRO A 216 -0.55 16.32 12.56
C PRO A 216 -1.80 16.23 11.68
N GLU A 217 -2.31 17.36 11.15
CA GLU A 217 -3.45 17.37 10.23
C GLU A 217 -3.10 16.70 8.89
N ASP A 218 -1.91 16.97 8.36
CA ASP A 218 -1.43 16.33 7.13
C ASP A 218 -1.26 14.82 7.31
N TRP A 219 -0.79 14.40 8.48
CA TRP A 219 -0.66 12.99 8.84
C TRP A 219 -2.01 12.29 8.81
N GLU A 220 -3.01 12.86 9.49
CA GLU A 220 -4.38 12.32 9.50
C GLU A 220 -4.97 12.25 8.07
N ARG A 221 -4.76 13.31 7.28
CA ARG A 221 -5.23 13.35 5.88
C ARG A 221 -4.57 12.25 5.04
N ALA A 222 -3.26 12.06 5.17
CA ALA A 222 -2.53 11.01 4.48
C ALA A 222 -3.03 9.61 4.86
N GLU A 223 -3.35 9.37 6.14
CA GLU A 223 -3.91 8.07 6.57
C GLU A 223 -5.26 7.79 5.91
N TYR A 224 -6.17 8.77 5.87
CA TYR A 224 -7.46 8.60 5.19
C TYR A 224 -7.31 8.31 3.70
N MET A 225 -6.45 9.08 3.02
CA MET A 225 -6.18 8.90 1.59
C MET A 225 -5.60 7.51 1.31
N TYR A 226 -4.57 7.12 2.06
CA TYR A 226 -3.91 5.83 1.89
C TYR A 226 -4.88 4.68 2.12
N GLN A 227 -5.67 4.73 3.19
CA GLN A 227 -6.66 3.69 3.48
C GLN A 227 -7.67 3.52 2.35
N ILE A 228 -8.21 4.61 1.80
CA ILE A 228 -9.20 4.55 0.71
C ILE A 228 -8.58 3.96 -0.56
N LEU A 229 -7.38 4.42 -0.93
CA LEU A 229 -6.67 3.93 -2.12
C LEU A 229 -6.34 2.43 -2.04
N HIS A 230 -6.09 1.93 -0.83
CA HIS A 230 -5.70 0.54 -0.58
C HIS A 230 -6.85 -0.35 -0.06
N GLN A 231 -8.08 0.19 -0.03
CA GLN A 231 -9.26 -0.51 0.46
C GLN A 231 -9.94 -1.43 -0.56
N ASP A 232 -9.45 -1.54 -1.80
CA ASP A 232 -10.06 -2.45 -2.79
C ASP A 232 -9.72 -3.92 -2.48
N LYS A 233 -10.55 -4.49 -1.61
CA LYS A 233 -10.54 -5.92 -1.24
C LYS A 233 -10.85 -6.81 -2.45
N PHE A 234 -11.55 -6.34 -3.47
CA PHE A 234 -11.82 -7.12 -4.67
C PHE A 234 -10.57 -7.24 -5.55
N ASP A 235 -9.83 -6.15 -5.72
CA ASP A 235 -8.58 -6.18 -6.48
C ASP A 235 -7.48 -6.96 -5.78
N ARG A 236 -7.37 -6.80 -4.45
CA ARG A 236 -6.48 -7.66 -3.67
C ARG A 236 -6.88 -9.12 -3.78
N TRP A 237 -8.17 -9.43 -3.76
CA TRP A 237 -8.65 -10.79 -3.99
C TRP A 237 -8.33 -11.30 -5.40
N ASN A 238 -8.43 -10.45 -6.43
CA ASN A 238 -8.05 -10.77 -7.79
C ASN A 238 -6.56 -11.13 -7.89
N ARG A 239 -5.67 -10.40 -7.23
CA ARG A 239 -4.23 -10.73 -7.16
C ARG A 239 -3.99 -12.09 -6.49
N VAL A 240 -4.58 -12.33 -5.32
CA VAL A 240 -4.44 -13.62 -4.61
C VAL A 240 -4.95 -14.80 -5.47
N LYS A 241 -6.07 -14.65 -6.17
CA LYS A 241 -6.58 -15.70 -7.09
C LYS A 241 -5.59 -16.09 -8.18
N LYS A 242 -4.92 -15.10 -8.80
CA LYS A 242 -3.93 -15.35 -9.86
C LYS A 242 -2.74 -16.16 -9.35
N GLU A 243 -2.25 -15.87 -8.15
CA GLU A 243 -1.16 -16.63 -7.53
C GLU A 243 -1.58 -18.05 -7.13
N LEU A 244 -2.78 -18.20 -6.57
CA LEU A 244 -3.30 -19.53 -6.23
C LEU A 244 -3.50 -20.42 -7.46
N ASP A 245 -3.86 -19.87 -8.61
CA ASP A 245 -4.06 -20.67 -9.82
C ASP A 245 -2.75 -21.25 -10.36
N LYS A 246 -1.62 -20.54 -10.17
CA LYS A 246 -0.29 -21.05 -10.51
C LYS A 246 0.16 -22.22 -9.62
N ASN A 247 -0.50 -22.44 -8.48
CA ASN A 247 -0.13 -23.49 -7.53
C ASN A 247 -0.36 -24.89 -8.11
N LYS A 248 0.71 -25.70 -8.16
CA LYS A 248 0.70 -27.09 -8.64
C LYS A 248 0.67 -28.12 -7.51
N LYS A 249 0.53 -27.69 -6.25
CA LYS A 249 0.52 -28.61 -5.09
C LYS A 249 -0.72 -29.51 -5.12
N THR A 250 -0.50 -30.81 -5.12
CA THR A 250 -1.56 -31.81 -4.95
C THR A 250 -1.76 -32.10 -3.47
N ILE A 251 -2.92 -31.74 -2.91
CA ILE A 251 -3.23 -31.96 -1.49
C ILE A 251 -4.28 -33.05 -1.38
N HIS A 252 -3.96 -34.12 -0.65
CA HIS A 252 -4.89 -35.21 -0.39
C HIS A 252 -5.84 -34.83 0.75
N ILE A 253 -7.10 -34.66 0.40
CA ILE A 253 -8.17 -34.28 1.33
C ILE A 253 -9.05 -35.48 1.71
N ARG A 254 -9.57 -35.48 2.93
CA ARG A 254 -10.51 -36.47 3.45
C ARG A 254 -11.72 -35.76 4.10
N PRO A 255 -12.93 -36.33 4.01
CA PRO A 255 -14.07 -35.86 4.79
C PRO A 255 -13.71 -35.75 6.27
N THR A 256 -14.31 -34.81 7.00
CA THR A 256 -14.03 -34.40 8.40
C THR A 256 -12.81 -33.52 8.62
N GLU A 257 -11.89 -33.42 7.66
CA GLU A 257 -10.72 -32.56 7.82
C GLU A 257 -11.08 -31.09 7.67
N ILE A 258 -10.35 -30.22 8.38
CA ILE A 258 -10.56 -28.77 8.36
C ILE A 258 -9.27 -28.11 7.90
N TYR A 259 -9.38 -27.25 6.89
CA TYR A 259 -8.27 -26.53 6.29
C TYR A 259 -8.55 -25.03 6.28
N PHE A 260 -7.52 -24.20 6.42
CA PHE A 260 -7.64 -22.79 6.06
C PHE A 260 -7.51 -22.66 4.54
N LEU A 261 -8.52 -22.09 3.91
CA LEU A 261 -8.57 -21.83 2.48
C LEU A 261 -8.66 -20.35 2.19
N SER A 262 -8.01 -19.91 1.13
CA SER A 262 -8.29 -18.62 0.50
C SER A 262 -9.64 -18.67 -0.20
N ILE A 263 -10.68 -18.21 0.51
CA ILE A 263 -12.07 -18.19 0.02
C ILE A 263 -12.44 -16.85 -0.63
N GLY A 264 -11.65 -15.81 -0.39
CA GLY A 264 -11.79 -14.51 -1.03
C GLY A 264 -12.81 -13.56 -0.43
N GLN A 265 -12.74 -12.29 -0.85
CA GLN A 265 -13.79 -11.30 -0.67
C GLN A 265 -15.02 -11.70 -1.50
N ASN A 266 -16.18 -11.76 -0.86
CA ASN A 266 -17.46 -12.09 -1.50
C ASN A 266 -18.44 -10.90 -1.38
N ILE A 267 -19.58 -10.98 -2.07
CA ILE A 267 -20.57 -9.89 -2.15
C ILE A 267 -21.45 -9.87 -0.89
N GLY A 268 -21.70 -8.68 -0.35
CA GLY A 268 -22.64 -8.47 0.77
C GLY A 268 -22.29 -9.27 2.03
N TYR A 269 -23.23 -10.09 2.51
CA TYR A 269 -23.12 -10.84 3.77
C TYR A 269 -22.44 -12.21 3.64
N GLU A 270 -21.92 -12.54 2.46
CA GLU A 270 -21.18 -13.77 2.26
C GLU A 270 -19.92 -13.81 3.13
N VAL A 271 -19.60 -14.99 3.63
CA VAL A 271 -18.45 -15.21 4.50
C VAL A 271 -17.19 -15.10 3.65
N TYR A 272 -16.29 -14.22 4.05
CA TYR A 272 -14.98 -14.02 3.44
C TYR A 272 -13.85 -14.08 4.50
N GLY A 273 -12.62 -14.33 4.06
CA GLY A 273 -11.45 -14.25 4.94
C GLY A 273 -10.99 -12.80 5.10
N LYS A 274 -10.67 -12.38 6.32
CA LYS A 274 -10.40 -10.97 6.64
C LYS A 274 -8.92 -10.58 6.56
N ASP A 275 -8.04 -11.57 6.59
CA ASP A 275 -6.60 -11.37 6.43
C ASP A 275 -6.23 -11.05 4.97
N GLU A 276 -4.93 -10.83 4.75
CA GLU A 276 -4.38 -10.49 3.43
C GLU A 276 -4.60 -11.58 2.38
N LEU A 277 -4.57 -12.84 2.80
CA LEU A 277 -4.72 -14.02 1.94
C LEU A 277 -6.18 -14.51 1.83
N PHE A 278 -7.11 -13.77 2.44
CA PHE A 278 -8.52 -14.09 2.53
C PHE A 278 -8.79 -15.51 3.06
N LEU A 279 -8.02 -15.94 4.07
CA LEU A 279 -8.12 -17.27 4.64
C LEU A 279 -9.36 -17.42 5.53
N ARG A 280 -9.93 -18.62 5.48
CA ARG A 280 -10.95 -19.04 6.42
C ARG A 280 -10.94 -20.55 6.62
N PRO A 281 -11.21 -21.03 7.84
CA PRO A 281 -11.33 -22.46 8.05
C PRO A 281 -12.57 -23.00 7.32
N VAL A 282 -12.39 -24.09 6.59
CA VAL A 282 -13.42 -24.81 5.83
C VAL A 282 -13.34 -26.29 6.20
N LEU A 283 -14.48 -26.86 6.56
CA LEU A 283 -14.65 -28.30 6.78
C LEU A 283 -14.84 -29.00 5.43
N VAL A 284 -14.09 -30.07 5.18
CA VAL A 284 -14.31 -30.96 4.03
C VAL A 284 -15.53 -31.84 4.33
N TYR A 285 -16.64 -31.58 3.64
CA TYR A 285 -17.86 -32.35 3.76
C TYR A 285 -17.85 -33.58 2.84
N LYS A 286 -17.51 -33.39 1.56
CA LYS A 286 -17.48 -34.49 0.58
C LYS A 286 -16.39 -34.26 -0.46
N LYS A 287 -15.51 -35.23 -0.64
CA LYS A 287 -14.55 -35.23 -1.76
C LYS A 287 -15.30 -35.52 -3.07
N LEU A 288 -15.02 -34.73 -4.11
CA LEU A 288 -15.64 -34.88 -5.43
C LEU A 288 -14.65 -35.42 -6.46
N SER A 289 -13.43 -34.90 -6.47
CA SER A 289 -12.34 -35.36 -7.33
C SER A 289 -11.00 -35.37 -6.58
N THR A 290 -9.89 -35.56 -7.30
CA THR A 290 -8.54 -35.38 -6.76
C THR A 290 -8.25 -33.95 -6.32
N SER A 291 -8.88 -32.96 -6.96
CA SER A 291 -8.65 -31.53 -6.72
C SER A 291 -9.85 -30.77 -6.17
N THR A 292 -11.07 -31.31 -6.20
CA THR A 292 -12.28 -30.59 -5.78
C THR A 292 -13.07 -31.30 -4.69
N PHE A 293 -13.75 -30.51 -3.86
CA PHE A 293 -14.59 -30.99 -2.76
C PHE A 293 -15.70 -30.01 -2.39
N ILE A 294 -16.78 -30.54 -1.83
CA ILE A 294 -17.78 -29.75 -1.13
C ILE A 294 -17.24 -29.41 0.25
N GLY A 295 -17.13 -28.11 0.54
CA GLY A 295 -16.66 -27.59 1.81
C GLY A 295 -17.68 -26.68 2.49
N ILE A 296 -17.64 -26.63 3.82
CA ILE A 296 -18.50 -25.76 4.64
C ILE A 296 -17.62 -24.75 5.38
N PRO A 297 -17.74 -23.44 5.08
CA PRO A 297 -17.00 -22.39 5.79
C PRO A 297 -17.35 -22.35 7.27
N LEU A 298 -16.34 -22.10 8.10
CA LEU A 298 -16.47 -22.04 9.54
C LEU A 298 -16.35 -20.60 10.06
N THR A 299 -16.95 -20.35 11.22
CA THR A 299 -16.75 -19.12 11.99
C THR A 299 -16.64 -19.43 13.48
N THR A 300 -15.97 -18.54 14.20
CA THR A 300 -15.83 -18.60 15.66
C THR A 300 -16.70 -17.55 16.34
N LYS A 301 -17.39 -16.70 15.57
CA LYS A 301 -18.41 -15.79 16.11
C LYS A 301 -19.63 -16.64 16.45
N GLU A 302 -20.21 -16.43 17.62
CA GLU A 302 -21.48 -17.05 17.99
C GLU A 302 -22.52 -16.77 16.90
N LYS A 303 -23.17 -17.83 16.43
CA LYS A 303 -24.22 -17.76 15.43
C LYS A 303 -25.42 -18.56 15.92
N ARG A 304 -26.60 -17.96 15.78
CA ARG A 304 -27.88 -18.57 16.15
C ARG A 304 -28.72 -18.78 14.89
N GLY A 305 -29.55 -19.82 14.91
CA GLY A 305 -30.51 -20.12 13.85
C GLY A 305 -30.17 -21.40 13.08
N SER A 306 -31.14 -21.83 12.26
CA SER A 306 -31.19 -23.12 11.57
C SER A 306 -30.15 -23.36 10.47
N TYR A 307 -29.28 -22.38 10.23
CA TYR A 307 -28.29 -22.37 9.15
C TYR A 307 -26.86 -22.61 9.63
N PHE A 308 -26.68 -22.87 10.93
CA PHE A 308 -25.38 -23.03 11.56
C PHE A 308 -25.34 -24.33 12.37
N PHE A 309 -24.26 -25.10 12.22
CA PHE A 309 -24.01 -26.29 13.02
C PHE A 309 -22.88 -26.02 14.00
N GLU A 310 -23.15 -26.17 15.29
CA GLU A 310 -22.18 -25.95 16.36
C GLU A 310 -21.37 -27.23 16.65
N PHE A 311 -20.06 -27.08 16.78
CA PHE A 311 -19.15 -28.15 17.19
C PHE A 311 -17.83 -27.60 17.73
N SER A 312 -16.96 -28.48 18.23
CA SER A 312 -15.61 -28.13 18.63
C SER A 312 -14.58 -29.05 17.98
N TYR A 313 -13.51 -28.46 17.45
CA TYR A 313 -12.36 -29.20 16.92
C TYR A 313 -11.02 -28.70 17.46
N LYS A 314 -11.06 -27.66 18.30
CA LYS A 314 -9.91 -27.10 19.02
C LYS A 314 -10.27 -27.01 20.51
N PRO A 315 -9.32 -27.27 21.43
CA PRO A 315 -9.57 -27.14 22.86
C PRO A 315 -10.13 -25.75 23.19
N ASN A 316 -11.19 -25.71 24.01
CA ASN A 316 -11.83 -24.48 24.51
C ASN A 316 -12.30 -23.50 23.43
N LYS A 317 -12.60 -23.98 22.21
CA LYS A 317 -13.05 -23.11 21.12
C LYS A 317 -14.20 -23.71 20.32
N THR A 318 -15.38 -23.15 20.52
CA THR A 318 -16.56 -23.46 19.71
C THR A 318 -16.42 -22.91 18.29
N SER A 319 -16.84 -23.71 17.32
CA SER A 319 -16.87 -23.37 15.90
C SER A 319 -18.25 -23.63 15.33
N TYR A 320 -18.65 -22.79 14.37
CA TYR A 320 -19.96 -22.87 13.72
C TYR A 320 -19.76 -23.10 12.23
N ALA A 321 -20.28 -24.21 11.71
CA ALA A 321 -20.30 -24.49 10.28
C ALA A 321 -21.47 -23.74 9.62
N SER A 322 -21.19 -22.87 8.65
CA SER A 322 -22.20 -22.04 7.97
C SER A 322 -22.82 -22.83 6.81
N LEU A 323 -23.90 -23.56 7.09
CA LEU A 323 -24.53 -24.50 6.14
C LEU A 323 -25.06 -23.78 4.89
N ASN A 324 -25.58 -22.57 5.06
CA ASN A 324 -26.04 -21.70 3.97
C ASN A 324 -24.92 -21.21 3.03
N GLN A 325 -23.66 -21.52 3.31
CA GLN A 325 -22.51 -21.15 2.49
C GLN A 325 -21.69 -22.35 2.00
N ILE A 326 -22.27 -23.54 2.09
CA ILE A 326 -21.72 -24.74 1.50
C ILE A 326 -21.51 -24.55 -0.01
N ARG A 327 -20.34 -24.91 -0.52
CA ARG A 327 -20.02 -24.83 -1.95
C ARG A 327 -18.85 -25.72 -2.32
N VAL A 328 -18.55 -25.80 -3.62
CA VAL A 328 -17.37 -26.49 -4.13
C VAL A 328 -16.13 -25.62 -3.99
N PHE A 329 -15.03 -26.21 -3.54
CA PHE A 329 -13.70 -25.61 -3.47
C PHE A 329 -12.69 -26.46 -4.23
N ASP A 330 -11.64 -25.80 -4.73
CA ASP A 330 -10.45 -26.46 -5.28
C ASP A 330 -9.33 -26.51 -4.22
N THR A 331 -8.59 -27.61 -4.18
CA THR A 331 -7.43 -27.84 -3.31
C THR A 331 -6.31 -26.81 -3.49
N LYS A 332 -6.18 -26.15 -4.65
CA LYS A 332 -5.24 -25.04 -4.85
C LYS A 332 -5.43 -23.90 -3.85
N ARG A 333 -6.64 -23.76 -3.30
CA ARG A 333 -6.99 -22.73 -2.31
C ARG A 333 -6.51 -23.05 -0.91
N ILE A 334 -6.07 -24.28 -0.63
CA ILE A 334 -5.67 -24.70 0.71
C ILE A 334 -4.32 -24.07 1.05
N ALA A 335 -4.28 -23.33 2.16
CA ALA A 335 -3.05 -22.83 2.74
C ALA A 335 -2.43 -23.90 3.66
N TYR A 336 -3.19 -24.35 4.67
CA TYR A 336 -2.72 -25.35 5.64
C TYR A 336 -3.88 -26.09 6.32
N LYS A 337 -3.56 -27.27 6.88
CA LYS A 337 -4.51 -28.08 7.67
C LYS A 337 -4.63 -27.53 9.08
N SER A 338 -5.85 -27.32 9.56
CA SER A 338 -6.12 -26.80 10.91
C SER A 338 -6.55 -27.85 11.92
N GLY A 339 -7.06 -28.99 11.48
CA GLY A 339 -7.60 -30.02 12.38
C GLY A 339 -8.61 -30.92 11.70
N LYS A 340 -9.48 -31.53 12.52
CA LYS A 340 -10.48 -32.50 12.08
C LYS A 340 -11.69 -32.47 13.02
N MET A 341 -12.90 -32.53 12.47
CA MET A 341 -14.14 -32.72 13.23
C MET A 341 -14.23 -34.15 13.76
N GLN A 342 -14.80 -34.32 14.95
CA GLN A 342 -15.06 -35.64 15.51
C GLN A 342 -16.10 -36.40 14.67
N LYS A 343 -15.99 -37.74 14.63
CA LYS A 343 -16.91 -38.57 13.83
C LYS A 343 -18.38 -38.38 14.23
N ASN A 344 -18.66 -38.32 15.54
CA ASN A 344 -20.04 -38.17 16.05
C ASN A 344 -20.67 -36.84 15.63
N ASP A 345 -19.91 -35.74 15.72
CA ASP A 345 -20.36 -34.43 15.24
C ASP A 345 -20.58 -34.43 13.72
N PHE A 346 -19.73 -35.13 12.97
CA PHE A 346 -19.86 -35.20 11.52
C PHE A 346 -21.11 -35.98 11.07
N GLU A 347 -21.48 -37.06 11.76
CA GLU A 347 -22.72 -37.77 11.47
C GLU A 347 -23.96 -36.93 11.81
N ARG A 348 -23.92 -36.17 12.92
CA ARG A 348 -24.97 -35.19 13.25
C ARG A 348 -25.09 -34.10 12.18
N LEU A 349 -23.96 -33.55 11.74
CA LEU A 349 -23.91 -32.55 10.67
C LEU A 349 -24.55 -33.08 9.38
N LYS A 350 -24.31 -34.35 9.00
CA LYS A 350 -24.94 -34.95 7.82
C LYS A 350 -26.46 -35.03 7.95
N MET A 351 -26.98 -35.34 9.14
CA MET A 351 -28.42 -35.37 9.39
C MET A 351 -29.03 -33.96 9.27
N GLU A 352 -28.43 -32.95 9.89
CA GLU A 352 -28.89 -31.56 9.77
C GLU A 352 -28.75 -31.01 8.34
N MET A 353 -27.70 -31.40 7.61
CA MET A 353 -27.53 -31.02 6.21
C MET A 353 -28.61 -31.61 5.30
N LYS A 354 -29.07 -32.83 5.57
CA LYS A 354 -30.22 -33.42 4.85
C LYS A 354 -31.46 -32.57 5.09
N GLU A 355 -31.78 -32.25 6.33
CA GLU A 355 -32.92 -31.39 6.65
C GLU A 355 -32.80 -29.97 6.10
N PHE A 356 -31.57 -29.43 6.00
CA PHE A 356 -31.33 -28.10 5.46
C PHE A 356 -31.56 -28.04 3.93
N ILE A 357 -31.18 -29.09 3.21
CA ILE A 357 -31.39 -29.21 1.76
C ILE A 357 -32.82 -29.61 1.43
N ASP A 358 -33.48 -30.35 2.33
CA ASP A 358 -34.87 -30.73 2.17
C ASP A 358 -35.76 -29.49 2.09
N ILE A 359 -36.49 -29.35 0.98
CA ILE A 359 -37.28 -28.15 0.63
C ILE A 359 -38.59 -28.12 1.43
N THR A 360 -38.84 -29.13 2.26
CA THR A 360 -40.03 -29.20 3.12
C THR A 360 -40.00 -28.05 4.15
N PRO A 361 -41.02 -27.17 4.22
CA PRO A 361 -40.99 -25.98 5.07
C PRO A 361 -40.78 -26.34 6.55
N ARG A 362 -39.66 -25.89 7.14
CA ARG A 362 -39.45 -26.02 8.59
C ARG A 362 -40.53 -25.24 9.32
N SER A 363 -41.32 -25.91 10.15
CA SER A 363 -42.23 -25.26 11.09
C SER A 363 -41.41 -24.29 11.96
N LYS A 364 -41.86 -23.03 12.03
CA LYS A 364 -41.24 -22.01 12.88
C LYS A 364 -41.16 -22.55 14.30
N LYS A 365 -39.97 -22.90 14.79
CA LYS A 365 -39.73 -23.06 16.23
C LYS A 365 -39.93 -21.67 16.87
N SER A 366 -41.11 -21.47 17.42
CA SER A 366 -41.44 -20.39 18.34
C SER A 366 -40.58 -20.54 19.59
N GLY A 367 -39.69 -19.58 19.81
CA GLY A 367 -38.85 -19.49 21.00
C GLY A 367 -38.35 -18.07 21.17
N ARG A 368 -39.27 -17.16 21.49
CA ARG A 368 -38.97 -15.89 22.15
C ARG A 368 -39.71 -15.91 23.48
N GLY A 369 -38.95 -16.19 24.53
CA GLY A 369 -39.10 -15.58 25.85
C GLY A 369 -37.90 -14.66 26.04
#